data_AF-A0A7K8NWE9-F1
#
_entry.id   AF-A0A7K8NWE9-F1
#
_cell.length_a   1.000
_cell.length_b   1.000
_cell.length_c   1.000
_cell.angle_alpha   90.00
_cell.angle_beta   90.00
_cell.angle_gamma   90.00
#
_symmetry.space_group_name_H-M   'P 1'
#
loop_
_entity.id
_entity.type
_entity.pdbx_description
1 polymer ?
#
loop_
_entity_poly.entity_id
_entity_poly.type
_entity_poly.pdbx_seq_one_letter_code
_entity_poly.pdbx_strand_id
1 'polypeptide(L)' 'LLTCHLPRHIFPKSFSCSRAKVIYTIRNPRDVVVSYYYFSKMCNSYEDPTSFEQFLMDFLNGELPHGSWFEHIQGWMKM' A
#
# COMPACT_ATOMS: atom_id res chain seq x y z
N LEU A 1 3.81 -11.58 -16.35
CA LEU A 1 4.24 -11.00 -15.05
C LEU A 1 3.17 -10.01 -14.63
N LEU A 2 2.74 -10.06 -13.38
CA LEU A 2 1.71 -9.16 -12.83
C LEU A 2 2.30 -8.40 -11.65
N THR A 3 1.95 -7.13 -11.52
CA THR A 3 2.32 -6.26 -10.40
C THR A 3 1.06 -5.59 -9.86
N CYS A 4 0.91 -5.51 -8.55
CA CYS A 4 -0.21 -4.82 -7.93
C CYS A 4 0.13 -4.39 -6.50
N HIS A 5 -0.69 -3.51 -5.95
CA HIS A 5 -0.64 -3.06 -4.55
C HIS A 5 -1.82 -3.61 -3.75
N LEU A 6 -2.28 -4.83 -4.08
CA LEU A 6 -3.45 -5.42 -3.41
C LEU A 6 -3.05 -6.00 -2.04
N PRO A 7 -3.82 -5.72 -0.98
CA PRO A 7 -3.62 -6.36 0.30
C PRO A 7 -3.99 -7.84 0.22
N ARG A 8 -3.31 -8.67 1.02
CA ARG A 8 -3.42 -10.14 0.97
C ARG A 8 -4.84 -10.68 1.12
N HIS A 9 -5.69 -10.01 1.91
CA HIS A 9 -7.04 -10.48 2.20
C HIS A 9 -8.01 -10.32 1.00
N ILE A 10 -7.68 -9.46 0.03
CA ILE A 10 -8.47 -9.27 -1.21
C ILE A 10 -7.99 -10.21 -2.33
N PHE A 11 -6.81 -10.81 -2.18
CA PHE A 11 -6.24 -11.69 -3.21
C PHE A 11 -7.15 -12.91 -3.48
N PRO A 12 -7.33 -13.33 -4.76
CA PRO A 12 -8.23 -14.42 -5.10
C PRO A 12 -7.92 -15.70 -4.32
N LYS A 13 -8.94 -16.36 -3.77
CA LYS A 13 -8.76 -17.64 -3.05
C LYS A 13 -8.10 -18.72 -3.92
N SER A 14 -8.33 -18.68 -5.23
CA SER A 14 -7.70 -19.57 -6.21
C SER A 14 -6.17 -19.44 -6.26
N PHE A 15 -5.60 -18.31 -5.84
CA PHE A 15 -4.16 -18.11 -5.76
C PHE A 15 -3.49 -19.14 -4.83
N SER A 16 -4.12 -19.45 -3.69
CA SER A 16 -3.60 -20.43 -2.72
C SER A 16 -3.47 -21.85 -3.31
N CYS A 17 -4.25 -22.17 -4.34
CA CYS A 17 -4.20 -23.46 -5.03
C CYS A 17 -3.31 -23.43 -6.29
N SER A 18 -2.70 -22.29 -6.60
CA SER A 18 -1.91 -22.10 -7.81
C SER A 18 -0.42 -22.38 -7.56
N ARG A 19 0.35 -22.55 -8.64
CA ARG A 19 1.83 -22.61 -8.60
C ARG A 19 2.49 -21.24 -8.75
N ALA A 20 1.70 -20.17 -8.71
CA ALA A 20 2.22 -18.81 -8.85
C ALA A 20 3.09 -18.44 -7.63
N LYS A 21 4.13 -17.67 -7.89
CA LYS A 21 5.04 -17.15 -6.85
C LYS A 21 4.84 -15.66 -6.70
N VAL A 22 4.99 -15.15 -5.49
CA VAL A 22 4.92 -13.72 -5.18
C VAL A 22 6.27 -13.26 -4.65
N ILE A 23 6.70 -12.10 -5.12
CA ILE A 23 7.79 -11.33 -4.53
C ILE A 23 7.13 -10.11 -3.89
N TYR A 24 7.22 -10.00 -2.57
CA TYR A 24 6.69 -8.88 -1.81
C TYR A 24 7.85 -7.99 -1.34
N THR A 25 7.75 -6.68 -1.56
CA THR A 25 8.79 -5.72 -1.20
C THR A 25 8.30 -4.79 -0.11
N ILE A 26 9.14 -4.53 0.88
CA ILE A 26 8.85 -3.64 2.01
C ILE A 26 9.91 -2.55 2.07
N ARG A 27 9.52 -1.34 2.44
CA ARG A 27 10.38 -0.19 2.66
C ARG A 27 10.06 0.43 4.01
N ASN A 28 11.01 1.14 4.61
CA ASN A 28 10.79 1.93 5.83
C ASN A 28 9.54 2.83 5.68
N PRO A 29 8.56 2.76 6.59
CA PRO A 29 7.29 3.50 6.46
C PRO A 29 7.49 5.02 6.38
N ARG A 30 8.54 5.55 7.03
CA ARG A 30 8.87 6.98 7.00
C ARG A 30 9.23 7.44 5.59
N ASP A 31 9.94 6.60 4.84
CA ASP A 31 10.27 6.92 3.45
C ASP A 31 9.09 6.67 2.52
N VAL A 32 8.23 5.70 2.84
CA VAL A 32 7.02 5.39 2.08
C VAL A 32 6.05 6.57 2.13
N VAL A 33 5.73 7.11 3.31
CA VAL A 33 4.78 8.22 3.44
C VAL A 33 5.28 9.49 2.74
N VAL A 34 6.59 9.79 2.81
CA VAL A 34 7.18 10.91 2.06
C VAL A 34 7.05 10.69 0.55
N SER A 35 7.43 9.51 0.07
CA SER A 35 7.30 9.18 -1.36
C SER A 35 5.85 9.24 -1.84
N TYR A 36 4.91 8.78 -1.01
CA TYR A 36 3.49 8.73 -1.35
C TYR A 36 2.89 10.15 -1.41
N TYR A 37 3.26 11.03 -0.47
CA TYR A 37 2.83 12.41 -0.48
C TYR A 37 3.23 13.16 -1.77
N TYR A 38 4.47 13.00 -2.23
CA TYR A 38 4.88 13.63 -3.48
C TYR A 38 4.30 12.93 -4.71
N PHE A 39 4.10 11.62 -4.65
CA PHE A 39 3.43 10.88 -5.72
C PHE A 39 1.97 11.31 -5.90
N SER A 40 1.21 11.50 -4.82
CA SER A 40 -0.20 11.94 -4.91
C SER A 40 -0.32 13.33 -5.56
N LYS A 41 0.64 14.24 -5.32
CA LYS A 41 0.71 15.54 -6.01
C LYS A 41 0.97 15.44 -7.52
N MET A 42 1.71 14.41 -7.94
CA MET A 42 2.06 14.20 -9.35
C MET A 42 1.01 13.39 -10.10
N CYS A 43 0.25 12.56 -9.38
CA CYS A 43 -0.70 11.64 -9.98
C CYS A 43 -2.08 12.30 -10.10
N ASN A 44 -2.50 12.66 -11.31
CA ASN A 44 -3.79 13.30 -11.59
C ASN A 44 -5.03 12.52 -11.10
N SER A 45 -4.88 11.23 -10.79
CA SER A 45 -5.96 10.39 -10.25
C SER A 45 -6.13 10.50 -8.73
N TYR A 46 -5.25 11.24 -8.05
CA TYR A 46 -5.29 11.47 -6.61
C TYR A 46 -5.72 12.91 -6.32
N GLU A 47 -6.40 13.10 -5.20
CA GLU A 47 -6.62 14.44 -4.67
C GLU A 47 -5.30 15.03 -4.18
N ASP A 48 -5.07 16.31 -4.47
CA ASP A 48 -3.87 17.02 -4.02
C ASP A 48 -3.91 17.15 -2.48
N PRO A 49 -2.94 16.58 -1.75
CA PRO A 49 -2.95 16.60 -0.30
C PRO A 49 -2.77 18.03 0.25
N THR A 50 -3.67 18.44 1.13
CA THR A 50 -3.71 19.80 1.71
C THR A 50 -2.45 20.15 2.51
N SER A 51 -1.94 19.22 3.32
CA SER A 51 -0.68 19.36 4.06
C SER A 51 -0.02 18.00 4.28
N PHE A 52 1.29 18.00 4.58
CA PHE A 52 1.99 16.75 4.87
C PHE A 52 1.54 16.16 6.21
N GLU A 53 1.23 17.00 7.19
CA GLU A 53 0.77 16.59 8.51
C GLU A 53 -0.55 15.83 8.43
N GLN A 54 -1.53 16.33 7.66
CA GLN A 54 -2.80 15.63 7.45
C GLN A 54 -2.56 14.32 6.71
N PHE A 55 -1.78 14.35 5.63
CA PHE A 55 -1.46 13.15 4.86
C PHE A 55 -0.75 12.07 5.70
N LEU A 56 0.12 12.48 6.63
CA LEU A 56 0.75 11.57 7.57
C LEU A 56 -0.26 10.94 8.52
N MET A 57 -1.24 11.71 9.02
CA MET A 57 -2.32 11.16 9.85
C MET A 57 -3.17 10.17 9.06
N ASP A 58 -3.57 10.52 7.84
CA ASP A 58 -4.34 9.64 6.97
C ASP A 58 -3.57 8.34 6.66
N PHE A 59 -2.25 8.45 6.42
CA PHE A 59 -1.37 7.29 6.24
C PHE A 59 -1.33 6.38 7.47
N LEU A 60 -1.24 6.96 8.67
CA LEU A 60 -1.19 6.21 9.93
C LEU A 60 -2.54 5.56 10.26
N ASN A 61 -3.65 6.23 9.91
CA ASN A 61 -5.01 5.71 10.08
C ASN A 61 -5.41 4.69 8.99
N GLY A 62 -4.65 4.62 7.89
CA GLY A 62 -4.98 3.75 6.76
C GLY A 62 -6.10 4.29 5.87
N GLU A 63 -6.29 5.60 5.85
CA GLU A 63 -7.35 6.31 5.11
C GLU A 63 -6.89 6.70 3.68
N LEU A 64 -5.63 6.42 3.35
CA LEU A 64 -5.11 6.55 1.99
C LEU A 64 -5.46 5.33 1.12
N PRO A 65 -5.41 5.47 -0.22
CA PRO A 65 -5.61 4.33 -1.11
C PRO A 65 -4.67 3.16 -0.77
N HIS A 66 -5.16 1.94 -1.00
CA HIS A 66 -4.54 0.68 -0.57
C HIS A 66 -4.58 0.39 0.94
N GLY A 67 -5.15 1.29 1.74
CA GLY A 67 -5.47 1.09 3.16
C GLY A 67 -4.25 1.18 4.08
N SER A 68 -4.36 0.58 5.26
CA SER A 68 -3.30 0.61 6.28
C SER A 68 -2.02 -0.09 5.81
N TRP A 69 -0.92 0.66 5.81
CA TRP A 69 0.43 0.14 5.53
C TRP A 69 0.81 -1.02 6.48
N PHE A 70 0.44 -0.89 7.76
CA PHE A 70 0.73 -1.89 8.79
C PHE A 70 -0.02 -3.20 8.53
N GLU A 71 -1.32 -3.11 8.26
CA GLU A 71 -2.14 -4.29 7.95
C GLU A 71 -1.72 -4.94 6.63
N HIS A 72 -1.34 -4.12 5.64
CA HIS A 72 -0.86 -4.61 4.35
C HIS A 72 0.39 -5.48 4.52
N ILE A 73 1.39 -5.01 5.27
CA ILE A 73 2.61 -5.78 5.55
C ILE A 73 2.29 -7.01 6.37
N GLN A 74 1.51 -6.84 7.45
CA GLN A 74 1.14 -7.95 8.31
C GLN A 74 0.45 -9.07 7.53
N GLY A 75 -0.45 -8.72 6.60
CA GLY A 75 -1.16 -9.69 5.78
C GLY A 75 -0.23 -10.51 4.87
N TRP A 76 0.77 -9.88 4.27
CA TRP A 76 1.73 -10.58 3.38
C TRP A 76 2.87 -11.28 4.12
N MET A 77 3.27 -10.79 5.30
CA MET A 77 4.36 -11.38 6.10
C MET A 77 3.92 -12.55 6.97
N LYS A 78 2.65 -12.60 7.40
CA LYS A 78 2.10 -13.73 8.18
C LYS A 78 1.71 -14.95 7.31
N MET A 79 2.27 -15.05 6.11
CA MET A 79 2.12 -16.24 5.26
C MET A 79 2.86 -17.45 5.83
#